data_AF-A0A8K1GBK4-F1
#
_entry.id   AF-A0A8K1GBK4-F1
#
_cell.length_a   1.000
_cell.length_b   1.000
_cell.length_c   1.000
_cell.angle_alpha   90.00
_cell.angle_beta   90.00
_cell.angle_gamma   90.00
#
_symmetry.space_group_name_H-M   'P 1'
#
loop_
_entity.id
_entity.type
_entity.pdbx_description
1 polymer ?
#
loop_
_entity_poly.entity_id
_entity_poly.type
_entity_poly.pdbx_seq_one_letter_code
_entity_poly.pdbx_strand_id
1 'polypeptide(L)'
;MSAEPAPAAAAPEPAPGPEPPQGGGEPAEHRALVLTGFGGYDKLKVQARRGADPRPGEVSVTVRACGLNFADLMARQGLYDRLPPPPVCPGMECAGTVRALGEGVRDRQHGSSGWFG
;
A
#
# COMPACT_ATOMS: atom_id res chain seq x y z
N MET A 1 22.79 57.12 -28.61
CA MET A 1 22.92 55.70 -28.28
C MET A 1 21.76 55.34 -27.37
N SER A 2 20.63 54.90 -27.94
CA SER A 2 19.48 54.43 -27.16
C SER A 2 19.64 52.93 -26.93
N ALA A 3 19.60 52.48 -25.68
CA ALA A 3 19.55 51.07 -25.35
C ALA A 3 18.08 50.60 -25.38
N GLU A 4 17.84 49.49 -26.09
CA GLU A 4 16.54 48.82 -26.19
C GLU A 4 16.27 47.99 -24.91
N PRO A 5 15.03 47.92 -24.38
CA PRO A 5 14.76 47.10 -23.21
C PRO A 5 14.64 45.61 -23.57
N ALA A 6 15.15 44.74 -22.70
CA ALA A 6 15.08 43.29 -22.86
C ALA A 6 13.63 42.75 -22.72
N PRO A 7 13.27 41.67 -23.44
CA PRO A 7 11.91 41.11 -23.39
C PRO A 7 11.63 40.43 -22.06
N ALA A 8 10.41 40.62 -21.54
CA ALA A 8 9.91 39.95 -20.36
C ALA A 8 9.74 38.44 -20.62
N ALA A 9 10.28 37.61 -19.72
CA ALA A 9 10.11 36.16 -19.77
C ALA A 9 8.64 35.78 -19.57
N ALA A 10 8.11 34.95 -20.46
CA ALA A 10 6.76 34.39 -20.36
C ALA A 10 6.66 33.47 -19.13
N ALA A 11 5.54 33.57 -18.40
CA ALA A 11 5.25 32.71 -17.26
C ALA A 11 5.13 31.23 -17.70
N PRO A 12 5.54 30.27 -16.85
CA PRO A 12 5.42 28.85 -17.16
C PRO A 12 3.96 28.43 -17.29
N GLU A 13 3.67 27.56 -18.27
CA GLU A 13 2.34 27.00 -18.48
C GLU A 13 1.86 26.24 -17.21
N PRO A 14 0.56 26.31 -16.89
CA PRO A 14 0.00 25.57 -15.76
C PRO A 14 0.19 24.07 -15.96
N ALA A 15 0.60 23.39 -14.88
CA ALA A 15 0.78 21.95 -14.87
C ALA A 15 -0.49 21.23 -15.35
N PRO A 16 -0.36 20.10 -16.08
CA PRO A 16 -1.51 19.33 -16.53
C PRO A 16 -2.37 18.93 -15.32
N GLY A 17 -3.69 19.03 -15.48
CA GLY A 17 -4.66 18.65 -14.46
C GLY A 17 -4.51 17.19 -14.03
N PRO A 18 -5.07 16.80 -12.87
CA PRO A 18 -4.93 15.44 -12.35
C PRO A 18 -5.45 14.44 -13.38
N GLU A 19 -4.61 13.48 -13.76
CA GLU A 19 -5.02 12.35 -14.59
C GLU A 19 -6.21 11.62 -13.95
N PRO A 20 -7.15 11.10 -14.76
CA PRO A 20 -8.27 10.33 -14.24
C PRO A 20 -7.77 9.18 -13.35
N PRO A 21 -8.55 8.75 -12.35
CA PRO A 21 -8.17 7.63 -11.51
C PRO A 21 -7.87 6.43 -12.41
N GLN A 22 -6.60 6.03 -12.44
CA GLN A 22 -6.12 4.85 -13.15
C GLN A 22 -6.67 3.63 -12.39
N GLY A 23 -7.95 3.33 -12.64
CA GLY A 23 -8.66 2.20 -12.06
C GLY A 23 -8.22 0.90 -12.72
N GLY A 24 -7.95 -0.10 -11.88
CA GLY A 24 -8.12 -1.51 -12.22
C GLY A 24 -7.03 -2.15 -13.07
N GLY A 25 -5.80 -2.22 -12.55
CA GLY A 25 -4.95 -3.35 -12.93
C GLY A 25 -5.51 -4.63 -12.30
N GLU A 26 -5.59 -5.73 -13.05
CA GLU A 26 -5.98 -7.06 -12.54
C GLU A 26 -5.35 -7.33 -11.17
N PRO A 27 -6.10 -7.86 -10.18
CA PRO A 27 -5.59 -8.10 -8.83
C PRO A 27 -4.34 -8.95 -8.88
N ALA A 28 -3.19 -8.32 -8.63
CA ALA A 28 -1.90 -8.97 -8.78
C ALA A 28 -1.81 -10.14 -7.80
N GLU A 29 -1.43 -11.30 -8.32
CA GLU A 29 -1.07 -12.44 -7.48
C GLU A 29 0.22 -12.09 -6.72
N HIS A 30 0.20 -12.31 -5.41
CA HIS A 30 1.34 -12.10 -4.54
C HIS A 30 1.50 -13.26 -3.57
N ARG A 31 2.67 -13.37 -2.96
CA ARG A 31 2.94 -14.35 -1.91
C ARG A 31 2.71 -13.70 -0.55
N ALA A 32 1.94 -14.36 0.30
CA ALA A 32 1.65 -13.91 1.65
C ALA A 32 2.08 -14.99 2.66
N LEU A 33 2.55 -14.58 3.83
CA LEU A 33 2.76 -15.48 4.95
C LEU A 33 1.44 -15.66 5.69
N VAL A 34 0.93 -16.89 5.71
CA VAL A 34 -0.41 -17.21 6.22
C VAL A 34 -0.27 -18.09 7.45
N LEU A 35 -0.84 -17.62 8.55
CA LEU A 35 -1.04 -18.43 9.74
C LEU A 35 -2.27 -19.32 9.52
N THR A 36 -2.05 -20.63 9.43
CA THR A 36 -3.10 -21.64 9.17
C THR A 36 -3.67 -22.29 10.44
N GLY A 37 -3.11 -21.95 11.60
CA GLY A 37 -3.50 -22.42 12.92
C GLY A 37 -2.53 -21.86 13.98
N PHE A 38 -2.80 -22.07 15.25
CA PHE A 38 -1.93 -21.59 16.33
C PHE A 38 -0.86 -22.60 16.73
N GLY A 39 0.23 -22.11 17.33
CA GLY A 39 1.30 -22.95 17.87
C GLY A 39 2.58 -22.88 17.03
N GLY A 40 3.11 -24.03 16.61
CA GLY A 40 4.43 -24.17 15.98
C GLY A 40 4.60 -23.46 14.63
N TYR A 41 5.85 -23.38 14.16
CA TYR A 41 6.20 -22.78 12.86
C TYR A 41 5.63 -23.56 11.66
N ASP A 42 5.22 -24.81 11.85
CA ASP A 42 4.53 -25.62 10.84
C ASP A 42 3.21 -24.98 10.40
N LYS A 43 2.63 -24.10 11.21
CA LYS A 43 1.39 -23.36 10.91
C LYS A 43 1.59 -22.14 10.03
N LEU A 44 2.82 -21.66 9.86
CA LEU A 44 3.13 -20.55 8.96
C LEU A 44 3.43 -21.08 7.56
N LYS A 45 2.61 -20.70 6.59
CA LYS A 45 2.71 -21.14 5.19
C LYS A 45 2.80 -19.95 4.26
N VAL A 46 3.74 -19.96 3.34
CA VAL A 46 3.73 -19.00 2.22
C VAL A 46 2.72 -19.49 1.18
N GLN A 47 1.70 -18.69 0.90
CA GLN A 47 0.64 -19.02 -0.04
C GLN A 47 0.50 -17.92 -1.10
N ALA A 48 0.13 -18.31 -2.31
CA ALA A 48 -0.30 -17.35 -3.32
C ALA A 48 -1.67 -16.77 -2.93
N ARG A 49 -1.84 -15.47 -3.15
CA ARG A 49 -3.04 -14.70 -2.83
C ARG A 49 -3.29 -13.73 -3.96
N ARG A 50 -4.57 -13.52 -4.29
CA ARG A 50 -4.97 -12.41 -5.16
C ARG A 50 -5.20 -11.17 -4.31
N GLY A 51 -4.67 -10.05 -4.76
CA GLY A 51 -5.02 -8.75 -4.16
C GLY A 51 -6.53 -8.51 -4.27
N ALA A 52 -7.09 -7.73 -3.35
CA ALA A 52 -8.41 -7.15 -3.53
C ALA A 52 -8.25 -5.70 -3.97
N ASP A 53 -9.24 -5.18 -4.68
CA ASP A 53 -9.31 -3.75 -4.92
C ASP A 53 -9.63 -3.01 -3.62
N PRO A 54 -9.04 -1.82 -3.40
CA PRO A 54 -9.30 -1.05 -2.19
C PRO A 54 -10.77 -0.60 -2.13
N ARG A 55 -11.39 -0.67 -0.95
CA ARG A 55 -12.73 -0.11 -0.71
C ARG A 55 -12.66 1.42 -0.65
N PRO A 56 -13.82 2.12 -0.65
CA PRO A 56 -13.82 3.57 -0.41
C PRO A 56 -13.04 3.95 0.85
N GLY A 57 -12.16 4.94 0.73
CA GLY A 57 -11.26 5.37 1.81
C GLY A 57 -10.01 4.51 2.03
N GLU A 58 -9.81 3.43 1.27
CA GLU A 58 -8.63 2.56 1.41
C GLU A 58 -7.63 2.75 0.26
N VAL A 59 -6.41 2.27 0.46
CA VAL A 59 -5.40 2.13 -0.60
C VAL A 59 -4.90 0.71 -0.64
N SER A 60 -4.55 0.22 -1.84
CA SER A 60 -3.78 -1.02 -1.98
C SER A 60 -2.31 -0.69 -2.18
N VAL A 61 -1.43 -1.47 -1.55
CA VAL A 61 0.01 -1.22 -1.53
C VAL A 61 0.77 -2.45 -2.03
N THR A 62 1.69 -2.24 -2.96
CA THR A 62 2.72 -3.23 -3.28
C THR A 62 3.78 -3.19 -2.19
N VAL A 63 3.69 -4.12 -1.24
CA VAL A 63 4.57 -4.21 -0.08
C VAL A 63 6.00 -4.54 -0.51
N ARG A 64 6.98 -3.78 -0.01
CA ARG A 64 8.42 -3.99 -0.21
C ARG A 64 9.12 -4.49 1.05
N ALA A 65 8.65 -4.04 2.21
CA ALA A 65 9.10 -4.50 3.52
C ALA A 65 7.93 -4.47 4.51
N CYS A 66 7.98 -5.30 5.54
CA CYS A 66 7.05 -5.26 6.67
C CYS A 66 7.83 -5.39 7.98
N GLY A 67 7.33 -4.71 9.02
CA GLY A 67 7.88 -4.83 10.36
C GLY A 67 7.50 -6.17 10.98
N LEU A 68 8.37 -6.69 11.85
CA LEU A 68 8.06 -7.80 12.74
C LEU A 68 8.02 -7.28 14.16
N ASN A 69 6.90 -7.51 14.82
CA ASN A 69 6.64 -7.06 16.17
C ASN A 69 6.40 -8.26 17.10
N PHE A 70 6.54 -8.04 18.40
CA PHE A 70 6.25 -9.09 19.38
C PHE A 70 4.78 -9.58 19.30
N ALA A 71 3.87 -8.71 18.86
CA ALA A 71 2.48 -9.07 18.60
C ALA A 71 2.34 -10.19 17.56
N ASP A 72 3.23 -10.31 16.58
CA ASP A 72 3.19 -11.38 15.59
C ASP A 72 3.51 -12.75 16.22
N LEU A 73 4.40 -12.77 17.21
CA LEU A 73 4.70 -13.97 18.00
C LEU A 73 3.50 -14.38 18.86
N MET A 74 2.85 -13.39 19.49
CA MET A 74 1.63 -13.60 20.28
C MET A 74 0.48 -14.10 19.40
N ALA A 75 0.28 -13.49 18.23
CA ALA A 75 -0.71 -13.88 17.23
C ALA A 75 -0.51 -15.32 16.76
N ARG A 76 0.73 -15.72 16.43
CA ARG A 76 1.05 -17.11 16.08
C ARG A 76 0.72 -18.09 17.20
N GLN A 77 0.89 -17.70 18.46
CA GLN A 77 0.56 -18.55 19.62
C GLN A 77 -0.93 -18.54 19.98
N GLY A 78 -1.76 -17.73 19.34
CA GLY A 78 -3.17 -17.57 19.70
C GLY A 78 -3.40 -16.74 20.95
N LEU A 79 -2.42 -15.89 21.31
CA LEU A 79 -2.43 -15.03 22.49
C LEU A 79 -2.69 -13.55 22.14
N TYR A 80 -3.20 -13.28 20.93
CA TYR A 80 -3.49 -11.92 20.46
C TYR A 80 -4.96 -11.81 20.07
N ASP A 81 -5.77 -11.25 20.98
CA ASP A 81 -7.24 -11.22 20.86
C ASP A 81 -7.77 -10.46 19.65
N ARG A 82 -6.96 -9.54 19.09
CA ARG A 82 -7.33 -8.75 17.91
C ARG A 82 -7.08 -9.49 16.60
N LEU A 83 -6.46 -10.68 16.62
CA LEU A 83 -6.23 -11.45 15.42
C LEU A 83 -7.52 -12.15 14.97
N PRO A 84 -7.94 -12.00 13.70
CA PRO A 84 -8.97 -12.85 13.11
C PRO A 84 -8.63 -14.36 13.22
N PRO A 85 -9.63 -15.25 13.24
CA PRO A 85 -9.38 -16.68 13.28
C PRO A 85 -8.58 -17.14 12.05
N PRO A 86 -7.61 -18.06 12.21
CA PRO A 86 -6.91 -18.67 11.08
C PRO A 86 -7.90 -19.34 10.10
N PRO A 87 -7.63 -19.29 8.77
CA PRO A 87 -6.41 -18.80 8.13
C PRO A 87 -6.36 -17.27 7.97
N VAL A 88 -5.24 -16.66 8.38
CA VAL A 88 -5.06 -15.20 8.36
C VAL A 88 -3.64 -14.82 7.93
N CYS A 89 -3.48 -13.67 7.27
CA CYS A 89 -2.16 -13.05 7.03
C CYS A 89 -1.92 -12.04 8.16
N PRO A 90 -1.06 -12.34 9.16
CA PRO A 90 -0.71 -11.38 10.19
C PRO A 90 0.19 -10.25 9.65
N GLY A 91 0.35 -9.20 10.44
CA GLY A 91 1.13 -8.01 10.12
C GLY A 91 0.33 -6.75 10.42
N MET A 92 1.00 -5.75 10.98
CA MET A 92 0.38 -4.47 11.37
C MET A 92 0.95 -3.27 10.61
N GLU A 93 2.14 -3.43 10.02
CA GLU A 93 2.81 -2.33 9.32
C GLU A 93 3.58 -2.82 8.09
N CYS A 94 3.72 -1.95 7.11
CA CYS A 94 4.51 -2.18 5.91
C CYS A 94 5.06 -0.88 5.31
N ALA A 95 6.11 -1.03 4.50
CA ALA A 95 6.59 0.00 3.61
C ALA A 95 6.47 -0.50 2.16
N GLY A 96 6.00 0.38 1.27
CA GLY A 96 5.75 -0.01 -0.11
C GLY A 96 5.27 1.14 -0.97
N THR A 97 4.71 0.79 -2.11
CA THR A 97 4.24 1.74 -3.13
C THR A 97 2.73 1.61 -3.32
N VAL A 98 2.00 2.73 -3.37
CA VAL A 98 0.55 2.75 -3.62
C VAL A 98 0.26 2.18 -5.01
N ARG A 99 -0.44 1.05 -5.06
CA ARG A 99 -0.87 0.36 -6.29
C ARG A 99 -2.22 0.86 -6.79
N ALA A 100 -3.17 1.13 -5.90
CA ALA A 100 -4.48 1.65 -6.29
C ALA A 100 -5.10 2.45 -5.13
N LEU A 101 -5.97 3.39 -5.49
CA LEU A 101 -6.72 4.24 -4.56
C LEU A 101 -8.20 3.85 -4.60
N GLY A 102 -8.82 3.69 -3.44
CA GLY A 102 -10.26 3.57 -3.32
C GLY A 102 -10.95 4.92 -3.52
N GLU A 103 -12.26 4.89 -3.72
CA GLU A 103 -13.07 6.10 -3.85
C GLU A 103 -12.89 7.03 -2.64
N GLY A 104 -12.76 8.33 -2.87
CA GLY A 104 -12.68 9.35 -1.82
C GLY A 104 -11.30 9.56 -1.19
N VAL A 105 -10.28 8.76 -1.55
CA VAL A 105 -8.90 9.02 -1.11
C VAL A 105 -8.33 10.23 -1.84
N ARG A 106 -7.87 11.24 -1.09
CA ARG A 106 -7.38 12.53 -1.63
C ARG A 106 -5.99 12.92 -1.12
N ASP A 107 -5.52 12.30 -0.05
CA ASP A 107 -4.27 12.57 0.63
C ASP A 107 -3.13 11.65 0.17
N ARG A 108 -3.40 10.74 -0.77
CA ARG A 108 -2.44 9.78 -1.33
C ARG A 108 -2.46 9.80 -2.85
N GLN A 109 -1.35 9.40 -3.46
CA GLN A 109 -1.18 9.36 -4.91
C GLN A 109 -0.75 7.96 -5.37
N HIS A 110 -1.31 7.50 -6.49
CA HIS A 110 -0.81 6.28 -7.15
C HIS A 110 0.69 6.37 -7.42
N GLY A 111 1.44 5.29 -7.20
CA GLY A 111 2.89 5.24 -7.41
C GLY A 111 3.74 5.89 -6.30
N SER A 112 3.13 6.61 -5.36
CA SER A 112 3.86 7.17 -4.21
C SER A 112 4.33 6.07 -3.26
N SER A 113 5.53 6.24 -2.69
CA SER A 113 6.12 5.27 -1.75
C SER A 113 6.10 5.82 -0.31
N GLY A 114 5.92 4.93 0.67
CA GLY A 114 5.88 5.32 2.07
C GLY A 114 5.68 4.17 3.03
N TRP A 115 5.55 4.51 4.32
CA TRP A 115 5.20 3.61 5.41
C TRP A 115 3.68 3.66 5.69
N PHE A 116 3.12 2.52 6.09
CA PHE A 116 1.71 2.29 6.38
C PHE A 116 1.60 1.39 7.63
N GLY A 117 0.87 1.82 8.65
CA GLY A 117 0.66 1.09 9.91
C GLY A 117 -0.17 1.90 10.90
#